data_AF-A0A978VQ32-F1
#
_entry.id   AF-A0A978VQ32-F1
#
_cell.length_a   1.000
_cell.length_b   1.000
_cell.length_c   1.000
_cell.angle_alpha   90.00
_cell.angle_beta   90.00
_cell.angle_gamma   90.00
#
_symmetry.space_group_name_H-M   'P 1'
#
loop_
_entity.id
_entity.type
_entity.pdbx_description
1 polymer ?
#
loop_
_entity_poly.entity_id
_entity_poly.type
_entity_poly.pdbx_seq_one_letter_code
_entity_poly.pdbx_strand_id
1 'polypeptide(L)'
;MTSILGRGWSSGRLLRTGLTQLHMDPNPRRIRIGSDYTHLKAFSKSMDGGGIAGRGNGVLRFPLSPTCDFVIQRGDITKWFVDGSTDAIVNAANERMLGGGGADGAIHRAAGPDLLEACRNVPEVRPGVRCPTGEARITPGFRLPVSHVIHTVGPIYNANSDPEATLRSAYRNSLRVAKDNNIQYIAFTAISCGVYGYPYEEAATVAISTAKEFANDFKEVHFVLFLEDIYNVWLNKANELL
;
A
#
# COMPACT_ATOMS: atom_id res chain seq x y z
N MET A 1 59.60 -29.22 -21.90
CA MET A 1 60.88 -29.19 -21.15
C MET A 1 60.61 -28.55 -19.80
N THR A 2 60.80 -29.34 -18.72
CA THR A 2 61.11 -28.97 -17.31
C THR A 2 60.24 -27.91 -16.62
N SER A 3 59.28 -28.23 -15.72
CA SER A 3 59.37 -28.80 -14.35
C SER A 3 60.30 -28.01 -13.41
N ILE A 4 59.84 -27.56 -12.23
CA ILE A 4 60.02 -28.18 -10.88
C ILE A 4 59.20 -27.29 -9.89
N LEU A 5 58.16 -27.74 -9.18
CA LEU A 5 58.09 -28.57 -7.94
C LEU A 5 58.68 -27.93 -6.67
N GLY A 6 57.83 -27.55 -5.70
CA GLY A 6 57.68 -28.26 -4.41
C GLY A 6 58.07 -27.31 -3.26
N ARG A 7 57.67 -27.41 -1.99
CA ARG A 7 57.00 -28.38 -1.08
C ARG A 7 56.39 -27.49 0.04
N GLY A 8 55.36 -27.80 0.83
CA GLY A 8 55.01 -29.06 1.49
C GLY A 8 55.60 -29.11 2.91
N TRP A 9 54.72 -29.26 3.93
CA TRP A 9 54.91 -29.75 5.32
C TRP A 9 55.27 -28.71 6.42
N SER A 10 54.88 -28.81 7.70
CA SER A 10 53.83 -29.52 8.47
C SER A 10 54.09 -29.26 9.98
N SER A 11 53.05 -29.32 10.83
CA SER A 11 53.07 -29.47 12.31
C SER A 11 53.62 -28.28 13.15
N GLY A 12 53.07 -27.83 14.28
CA GLY A 12 52.00 -28.32 15.16
C GLY A 12 52.52 -28.38 16.61
N ARG A 13 52.03 -27.52 17.53
CA ARG A 13 51.63 -27.92 18.90
C ARG A 13 50.92 -26.81 19.70
N LEU A 14 49.87 -27.29 20.38
CA LEU A 14 49.02 -26.73 21.43
C LEU A 14 49.70 -25.85 22.50
N LEU A 15 48.92 -24.90 23.02
CA LEU A 15 48.59 -24.86 24.46
C LEU A 15 47.10 -24.47 24.64
N ARG A 16 46.43 -25.20 25.54
CA ARG A 16 45.02 -25.08 25.93
C ARG A 16 44.85 -23.94 26.94
N THR A 17 43.69 -23.27 26.92
CA THR A 17 42.77 -23.11 28.07
C THR A 17 41.43 -22.53 27.59
N GLY A 18 40.31 -22.99 28.18
CA GLY A 18 39.00 -22.34 28.04
C GLY A 18 37.95 -23.12 27.24
N LEU A 19 37.45 -24.22 27.80
CA LEU A 19 36.20 -24.85 27.36
C LEU A 19 35.01 -23.96 27.71
N THR A 20 34.16 -23.65 26.73
CA THR A 20 32.71 -23.62 26.96
C THR A 20 32.01 -24.07 25.68
N GLN A 21 31.26 -25.15 25.83
CA GLN A 21 30.62 -25.92 24.77
C GLN A 21 29.33 -25.20 24.36
N LEU A 22 29.27 -24.67 23.14
CA LEU A 22 28.02 -24.15 22.56
C LEU A 22 27.15 -25.35 22.17
N HIS A 23 26.14 -25.63 22.99
CA HIS A 23 25.02 -26.51 22.65
C HIS A 23 24.10 -25.78 21.66
N MET A 24 23.88 -26.37 20.48
CA MET A 24 22.85 -25.96 19.54
C MET A 24 21.52 -26.59 19.98
N ASP A 25 20.51 -25.76 20.26
CA ASP A 25 19.15 -26.17 20.68
C ASP A 25 18.23 -26.27 19.44
N PRO A 26 17.63 -27.44 19.13
CA PRO A 26 16.78 -27.61 17.96
C PRO A 26 15.29 -27.46 18.35
N ASN A 27 14.80 -26.25 18.62
CA ASN A 27 13.36 -25.95 18.55
C ASN A 27 13.05 -24.44 18.56
N PRO A 28 12.39 -23.86 17.54
CA PRO A 28 11.99 -22.45 17.58
C PRO A 28 10.82 -22.28 18.56
N ARG A 29 11.09 -21.63 19.69
CA ARG A 29 10.04 -21.24 20.64
C ARG A 29 9.09 -20.23 19.99
N ARG A 30 7.90 -20.73 19.68
CA ARG A 30 6.61 -20.04 19.56
C ARG A 30 6.55 -18.80 20.46
N ILE A 31 6.57 -17.61 19.86
CA ILE A 31 6.28 -16.36 20.56
C ILE A 31 4.81 -16.45 21.01
N ARG A 32 4.59 -16.62 22.32
CA ARG A 32 3.27 -16.44 22.92
C ARG A 32 2.99 -14.95 22.96
N ILE A 33 2.11 -14.49 22.07
CA ILE A 33 1.47 -13.17 22.19
C ILE A 33 0.62 -13.24 23.46
N GLY A 34 0.95 -12.40 24.44
CA GLY A 34 0.20 -12.27 25.69
C GLY A 34 -1.24 -11.88 25.38
N SER A 35 -2.17 -12.63 25.95
CA SER A 35 -3.59 -12.30 25.95
C SER A 35 -3.82 -11.10 26.88
N ASP A 36 -3.82 -9.90 26.33
CA ASP A 36 -4.39 -8.74 27.03
C ASP A 36 -5.19 -7.86 26.05
N TYR A 37 -6.26 -8.45 25.51
CA TYR A 37 -7.29 -7.78 24.71
C TYR A 37 -8.50 -7.39 25.58
N THR A 38 -8.27 -7.11 26.86
CA THR A 38 -9.33 -6.81 27.82
C THR A 38 -9.66 -5.32 27.90
N HIS A 39 -8.79 -4.43 27.38
CA HIS A 39 -9.03 -2.99 27.35
C HIS A 39 -9.80 -2.48 26.11
N LEU A 40 -9.77 -3.21 24.99
CA LEU A 40 -10.49 -2.80 23.76
C LEU A 40 -12.01 -3.02 23.83
N LYS A 41 -12.49 -3.89 24.73
CA LYS A 41 -13.93 -4.04 24.96
C LYS A 41 -14.53 -2.89 25.77
N ALA A 42 -13.73 -2.19 26.56
CA ALA A 42 -14.20 -1.08 27.40
C ALA A 42 -14.32 0.25 26.63
N PHE A 43 -13.56 0.44 25.55
CA PHE A 43 -13.63 1.68 24.75
C PHE A 43 -14.88 1.77 23.86
N SER A 44 -15.49 0.63 23.51
CA SER A 44 -16.74 0.63 22.71
C SER A 44 -17.96 1.16 23.47
N LYS A 45 -17.84 1.43 24.78
CA LYS A 45 -18.99 1.74 25.64
C LYS A 45 -19.13 3.23 26.03
N SER A 46 -18.30 4.14 25.52
CA SER A 46 -18.38 5.56 25.88
C SER A 46 -18.46 6.56 24.71
N MET A 47 -18.83 6.13 23.52
CA MET A 47 -19.13 7.05 22.40
C MET A 47 -20.64 7.27 22.27
N ASP A 48 -21.23 7.95 23.25
CA ASP A 48 -22.44 8.74 23.02
C ASP A 48 -21.99 10.19 22.80
N GLY A 49 -21.65 10.50 21.55
CA GLY A 49 -21.13 11.81 21.16
C GLY A 49 -20.96 11.94 19.65
N GLY A 50 -22.07 12.15 18.94
CA GLY A 50 -22.06 12.90 17.67
C GLY A 50 -21.45 12.23 16.44
N GLY A 51 -21.75 10.96 16.18
CA GLY A 51 -21.52 10.34 14.87
C GLY A 51 -22.67 9.40 14.55
N ILE A 52 -23.49 9.72 13.53
CA ILE A 52 -24.56 8.82 13.10
C ILE A 52 -23.90 7.66 12.36
N ALA A 53 -23.52 6.62 13.10
CA ALA A 53 -23.17 5.32 12.56
C ALA A 53 -24.44 4.67 12.00
N GLY A 54 -24.80 5.04 10.77
CA GLY A 54 -25.85 4.38 10.03
C GLY A 54 -25.49 2.90 9.85
N ARG A 55 -26.33 2.00 10.35
CA ARG A 55 -26.24 0.56 10.08
C ARG A 55 -26.49 0.31 8.59
N GLY A 56 -25.42 0.35 7.79
CA GLY A 56 -25.42 0.02 6.37
C GLY A 56 -24.03 -0.40 5.92
N ASN A 57 -23.90 -1.65 5.47
CA ASN A 57 -22.83 -2.17 4.59
C ASN A 57 -21.34 -1.86 4.87
N GLY A 58 -20.91 -1.54 6.09
CA GLY A 58 -19.48 -1.50 6.43
C GLY A 58 -18.67 -0.41 5.72
N VAL A 59 -19.34 0.68 5.31
CA VAL A 59 -18.72 1.91 4.78
C VAL A 59 -18.73 2.95 5.89
N LEU A 60 -17.56 3.48 6.24
CA LEU A 60 -17.37 4.48 7.29
C LEU A 60 -16.91 5.79 6.68
N ARG A 61 -17.46 6.91 7.15
CA ARG A 61 -17.25 8.25 6.58
C ARG A 61 -16.74 9.20 7.64
N PHE A 62 -15.76 10.02 7.27
CA PHE A 62 -15.13 11.05 8.07
C PHE A 62 -15.11 12.34 7.26
N PRO A 63 -15.76 13.43 7.71
CA PRO A 63 -15.72 14.69 6.98
C PRO A 63 -14.29 15.23 6.90
N LEU A 64 -13.78 15.51 5.70
CA LEU A 64 -12.52 16.24 5.51
C LEU A 64 -12.74 17.75 5.39
N SER A 65 -13.88 18.13 4.81
CA SER A 65 -14.36 19.51 4.65
C SER A 65 -15.89 19.51 4.53
N PRO A 66 -16.55 20.67 4.42
CA PRO A 66 -18.00 20.72 4.16
C PRO A 66 -18.45 20.05 2.85
N THR A 67 -17.52 19.77 1.92
CA THR A 67 -17.83 19.25 0.59
C THR A 67 -17.09 17.96 0.24
N CYS A 68 -16.26 17.42 1.15
CA CYS A 68 -15.46 16.22 0.92
C CYS A 68 -15.51 15.27 2.12
N ASP A 69 -15.80 14.00 1.85
CA ASP A 69 -15.66 12.92 2.82
C ASP A 69 -14.38 12.09 2.57
N PHE A 70 -13.77 11.62 3.64
CA PHE A 70 -12.86 10.48 3.62
C PHE A 70 -13.66 9.23 3.97
N VAL A 71 -13.57 8.21 3.13
CA VAL A 71 -14.41 7.02 3.21
C VAL A 71 -13.54 5.77 3.33
N ILE A 72 -13.80 4.94 4.32
CA ILE A 72 -13.14 3.64 4.48
C ILE A 72 -14.17 2.54 4.29
N GLN A 73 -13.86 1.56 3.45
CA GLN A 73 -14.69 0.37 3.31
C GLN A 73 -13.84 -0.88 3.06
N ARG A 74 -14.37 -2.02 3.48
CA ARG A 74 -13.76 -3.32 3.16
C ARG A 74 -14.28 -3.83 1.82
N GLY A 75 -13.41 -4.26 0.91
CA GLY A 75 -13.87 -4.84 -0.35
C GLY A 75 -12.81 -5.02 -1.45
N ASP A 76 -13.31 -5.42 -2.61
CA ASP A 76 -12.55 -5.51 -3.86
C ASP A 76 -12.66 -4.18 -4.63
N ILE A 77 -11.54 -3.48 -4.79
CA ILE A 77 -11.48 -2.19 -5.47
C ILE A 77 -11.94 -2.27 -6.93
N THR A 78 -11.86 -3.44 -7.58
CA THR A 78 -12.31 -3.61 -8.98
C THR A 78 -13.82 -3.56 -9.15
N LYS A 79 -14.57 -3.58 -8.04
CA LYS A 79 -16.02 -3.46 -7.98
C LYS A 79 -16.50 -2.11 -7.45
N TRP A 80 -15.57 -1.24 -7.03
CA TRP A 80 -15.90 0.06 -6.47
C TRP A 80 -16.32 1.03 -7.56
N PHE A 81 -17.40 1.78 -7.30
CA PHE A 81 -17.84 2.95 -8.05
C PHE A 81 -18.81 3.76 -7.17
N VAL A 82 -18.97 5.04 -7.47
CA VAL A 82 -20.00 5.94 -6.93
C VAL A 82 -20.95 6.34 -8.06
N ASP A 83 -20.45 7.03 -9.10
CA ASP A 83 -21.25 7.42 -10.26
C ASP A 83 -20.76 6.82 -11.60
N GLY A 84 -19.59 6.20 -11.60
CA GLY A 84 -18.92 5.57 -12.73
C GLY A 84 -18.30 6.53 -13.75
N SER A 85 -18.82 7.75 -13.88
CA SER A 85 -18.42 8.74 -14.90
C SER A 85 -17.31 9.69 -14.46
N THR A 86 -17.24 9.97 -13.15
CA THR A 86 -16.23 10.85 -12.54
C THR A 86 -15.44 10.11 -11.46
N ASP A 87 -15.40 8.79 -11.57
CA ASP A 87 -14.74 7.87 -10.66
C ASP A 87 -13.37 7.46 -11.19
N ALA A 88 -12.37 7.38 -10.31
CA ALA A 88 -11.10 6.72 -10.60
C ALA A 88 -10.70 5.77 -9.47
N ILE A 89 -10.16 4.61 -9.83
CA ILE A 89 -9.43 3.75 -8.87
C ILE A 89 -7.93 3.92 -9.03
N VAL A 90 -7.20 3.80 -7.92
CA VAL A 90 -5.75 3.91 -7.87
C VAL A 90 -5.13 2.53 -7.77
N ASN A 91 -4.37 2.17 -8.80
CA ASN A 91 -3.59 0.95 -8.89
C ASN A 91 -2.20 1.16 -8.25
N ALA A 92 -1.88 0.33 -7.24
CA ALA A 92 -0.53 0.19 -6.70
C ALA A 92 0.33 -0.66 -7.66
N ALA A 93 0.86 -0.01 -8.70
CA ALA A 93 1.62 -0.62 -9.79
C ALA A 93 3.12 -0.74 -9.47
N ASN A 94 3.86 -1.35 -10.40
CA ASN A 94 5.32 -1.31 -10.47
C ASN A 94 5.79 -0.37 -11.61
N GLU A 95 7.09 -0.05 -11.64
CA GLU A 95 7.65 0.93 -12.60
C GLU A 95 7.36 0.64 -14.08
N ARG A 96 7.13 -0.63 -14.43
CA ARG A 96 6.83 -1.06 -15.80
C ARG A 96 5.39 -0.75 -16.20
N MET A 97 4.45 -0.67 -15.27
CA MET A 97 3.00 -0.55 -15.49
C MET A 97 2.34 -1.66 -16.34
N LEU A 98 3.00 -2.81 -16.51
CA LEU A 98 2.49 -3.90 -17.37
C LEU A 98 1.79 -5.01 -16.57
N GLY A 99 1.15 -4.65 -15.46
CA GLY A 99 0.54 -5.56 -14.51
C GLY A 99 1.51 -6.27 -13.58
N GLY A 100 0.95 -7.17 -12.75
CA GLY A 100 1.66 -7.84 -11.68
C GLY A 100 0.75 -8.76 -10.85
N GLY A 101 1.09 -8.95 -9.59
CA GLY A 101 0.29 -9.68 -8.60
C GLY A 101 -0.63 -8.77 -7.78
N GLY A 102 -1.23 -9.31 -6.72
CA GLY A 102 -2.01 -8.51 -5.76
C GLY A 102 -3.14 -7.69 -6.40
N ALA A 103 -3.30 -6.44 -5.94
CA ALA A 103 -4.29 -5.50 -6.46
C ALA A 103 -4.05 -5.15 -7.94
N ASP A 104 -2.78 -4.96 -8.35
CA ASP A 104 -2.40 -4.66 -9.74
C ASP A 104 -2.89 -5.74 -10.70
N GLY A 105 -2.60 -7.01 -10.36
CA GLY A 105 -3.10 -8.14 -11.12
C GLY A 105 -4.63 -8.25 -11.15
N ALA A 106 -5.31 -7.94 -10.03
CA ALA A 106 -6.77 -7.95 -9.97
C ALA A 106 -7.38 -6.87 -10.88
N ILE A 107 -6.84 -5.66 -10.85
CA ILE A 107 -7.26 -4.53 -11.69
C ILE A 107 -7.06 -4.86 -13.17
N HIS A 108 -5.89 -5.38 -13.57
CA HIS A 108 -5.66 -5.79 -14.96
C HIS A 108 -6.61 -6.90 -15.44
N ARG A 109 -6.89 -7.91 -14.60
CA ARG A 109 -7.85 -8.97 -14.94
C ARG A 109 -9.27 -8.43 -15.10
N ALA A 110 -9.68 -7.52 -14.22
CA ALA A 110 -11.03 -6.95 -14.24
C ALA A 110 -11.24 -5.95 -15.38
N ALA A 111 -10.25 -5.09 -15.67
CA ALA A 111 -10.30 -4.11 -16.75
C ALA A 111 -10.23 -4.75 -18.14
N GLY A 112 -9.63 -5.94 -18.25
CA GLY A 112 -9.44 -6.66 -19.52
C GLY A 112 -8.13 -6.29 -20.24
N PRO A 113 -7.86 -6.93 -21.39
CA PRO A 113 -6.58 -6.79 -22.10
C PRO A 113 -6.30 -5.37 -22.59
N ASP A 114 -7.35 -4.58 -22.82
CA ASP A 114 -7.23 -3.20 -23.32
C ASP A 114 -6.50 -2.28 -22.35
N LEU A 115 -6.56 -2.56 -21.03
CA LEU A 115 -5.78 -1.82 -20.03
C LEU A 115 -4.27 -2.05 -20.22
N LEU A 116 -3.86 -3.29 -20.50
CA LEU A 116 -2.45 -3.59 -20.74
C LEU A 116 -1.95 -2.88 -22.00
N GLU A 117 -2.78 -2.79 -23.04
CA GLU A 117 -2.44 -2.09 -24.27
C GLU A 117 -2.32 -0.58 -24.05
N ALA A 118 -3.24 0.02 -23.29
CA ALA A 118 -3.12 1.43 -22.90
C ALA A 118 -1.87 1.68 -22.06
N CYS A 119 -1.53 0.80 -21.12
CA CYS A 119 -0.28 0.89 -20.39
C CYS A 119 0.95 0.82 -21.31
N ARG A 120 0.96 -0.02 -22.34
CA ARG A 120 2.08 -0.09 -23.30
C ARG A 120 2.29 1.23 -24.04
N ASN A 121 1.21 1.93 -24.35
CA ASN A 121 1.20 3.23 -25.03
C ASN A 121 1.62 4.39 -24.14
N VAL A 122 1.69 4.22 -22.81
CA VAL A 122 2.32 5.22 -21.94
C VAL A 122 3.82 5.29 -22.26
N PRO A 123 4.37 6.48 -22.59
CA PRO A 123 5.77 6.62 -22.93
C PRO A 123 6.70 6.18 -21.79
N GLU A 124 7.79 5.51 -22.15
CA GLU A 124 8.86 5.24 -21.20
C GLU A 124 9.65 6.52 -20.93
N VAL A 125 9.85 6.85 -19.65
CA VAL A 125 10.69 7.99 -19.24
C VAL A 125 12.18 7.61 -19.19
N ARG A 126 12.45 6.31 -19.06
CA ARG A 126 13.76 5.66 -19.22
C ARG A 126 13.51 4.18 -19.55
N PRO A 127 14.49 3.45 -20.12
CA PRO A 127 14.28 2.08 -20.58
C PRO A 127 13.59 1.19 -19.54
N GLY A 128 12.42 0.65 -19.89
CA GLY A 128 11.62 -0.25 -19.05
C GLY A 128 10.79 0.44 -17.96
N VAL A 129 10.80 1.77 -17.85
CA VAL A 129 10.08 2.53 -16.81
C VAL A 129 9.10 3.51 -17.45
N ARG A 130 7.81 3.31 -17.17
CA ARG A 130 6.70 4.18 -17.59
C ARG A 130 6.25 5.13 -16.49
N CYS A 131 6.26 4.63 -15.25
CA CYS A 131 5.97 5.41 -14.05
C CYS A 131 7.10 5.23 -13.03
N PRO A 132 7.96 6.24 -12.83
CA PRO A 132 8.91 6.24 -11.73
C PRO A 132 8.23 6.04 -10.37
N THR A 133 8.98 5.48 -9.42
CA THR A 133 8.57 5.43 -8.02
C THR A 133 8.22 6.84 -7.49
N GLY A 134 7.05 6.97 -6.86
CA GLY A 134 6.49 8.22 -6.34
C GLY A 134 5.66 9.02 -7.35
N GLU A 135 5.62 8.61 -8.63
CA GLU A 135 4.81 9.27 -9.66
C GLU A 135 3.47 8.57 -9.93
N ALA A 136 2.63 9.18 -10.78
CA ALA A 136 1.37 8.61 -11.24
C ALA A 136 1.14 8.83 -12.74
N ARG A 137 0.36 7.94 -13.37
CA ARG A 137 -0.11 7.97 -14.77
C ARG A 137 -1.59 7.60 -14.81
N ILE A 138 -2.33 8.03 -15.82
CA ILE A 138 -3.77 7.74 -15.94
C ILE A 138 -4.07 7.01 -17.25
N THR A 139 -5.01 6.08 -17.19
CA THR A 139 -5.58 5.38 -18.35
C THR A 139 -7.11 5.27 -18.19
N PRO A 140 -7.87 4.97 -19.26
CA PRO A 140 -9.29 4.65 -19.13
C PRO A 140 -9.54 3.40 -18.27
N GLY A 141 -10.73 3.28 -17.68
CA GLY A 141 -11.11 2.13 -16.83
C GLY A 141 -11.51 0.86 -17.58
N PHE A 142 -11.77 0.95 -18.88
CA PHE A 142 -12.18 -0.17 -19.74
C PHE A 142 -13.41 -0.91 -19.19
N ARG A 143 -13.27 -2.18 -18.80
CA ARG A 143 -14.37 -3.00 -18.27
C ARG A 143 -14.66 -2.76 -16.78
N LEU A 144 -13.87 -1.93 -16.10
CA LEU A 144 -14.14 -1.54 -14.72
C LEU A 144 -15.37 -0.62 -14.68
N PRO A 145 -16.09 -0.57 -13.55
CA PRO A 145 -17.25 0.31 -13.38
C PRO A 145 -16.86 1.79 -13.17
N VAL A 146 -15.61 2.19 -13.45
CA VAL A 146 -15.08 3.53 -13.25
C VAL A 146 -14.53 4.11 -14.55
N SER A 147 -14.49 5.43 -14.63
CA SER A 147 -14.02 6.13 -15.83
C SER A 147 -12.52 5.93 -16.08
N HIS A 148 -11.71 5.89 -15.01
CA HIS A 148 -10.25 5.88 -15.12
C HIS A 148 -9.57 4.95 -14.10
N VAL A 149 -8.36 4.52 -14.47
CA VAL A 149 -7.38 3.91 -13.56
C VAL A 149 -6.19 4.83 -13.47
N ILE A 150 -5.82 5.21 -12.25
CA ILE A 150 -4.60 5.96 -11.95
C ILE A 150 -3.56 4.97 -11.45
N HIS A 151 -2.48 4.78 -12.19
CA HIS A 151 -1.38 3.90 -11.85
C HIS A 151 -0.32 4.71 -11.12
N THR A 152 0.04 4.30 -9.92
CA THR A 152 1.12 4.91 -9.15
C THR A 152 2.04 3.84 -8.58
N VAL A 153 3.31 4.21 -8.35
CA VAL A 153 4.33 3.29 -7.87
C VAL A 153 4.77 3.74 -6.49
N GLY A 154 4.37 2.99 -5.47
CA GLY A 154 4.84 3.20 -4.10
C GLY A 154 6.28 2.71 -3.89
N PRO A 155 6.95 3.13 -2.79
CA PRO A 155 8.29 2.66 -2.46
C PRO A 155 8.27 1.20 -1.99
N ILE A 156 9.36 0.48 -2.26
CA ILE A 156 9.73 -0.73 -1.52
C ILE A 156 10.33 -0.27 -0.20
N TYR A 157 9.70 -0.59 0.94
CA TYR A 157 9.99 0.04 2.23
C TYR A 157 11.46 -0.01 2.64
N ASN A 158 12.07 -1.21 2.61
CA ASN A 158 13.46 -1.41 3.03
C ASN A 158 14.51 -1.08 1.96
N ALA A 159 14.10 -0.67 0.76
CA ALA A 159 15.02 -0.39 -0.36
C ALA A 159 14.98 1.06 -0.83
N ASN A 160 14.04 1.86 -0.31
CA ASN A 160 13.96 3.29 -0.59
C ASN A 160 14.70 4.06 0.50
N SER A 161 15.44 5.11 0.11
CA SER A 161 16.21 5.94 1.06
C SER A 161 15.32 6.82 1.94
N ASP A 162 14.14 7.19 1.45
CA ASP A 162 13.12 7.97 2.15
C ASP A 162 11.73 7.43 1.75
N PRO A 163 11.32 6.29 2.34
CA PRO A 163 10.06 5.65 1.98
C PRO A 163 8.86 6.54 2.33
N GLU A 164 8.94 7.37 3.36
CA GLU A 164 7.84 8.24 3.75
C GLU A 164 7.58 9.34 2.71
N ALA A 165 8.62 10.09 2.32
CA ALA A 165 8.50 11.14 1.31
C ALA A 165 8.06 10.56 -0.05
N THR A 166 8.55 9.36 -0.38
CA THR A 166 8.19 8.67 -1.62
C THR A 166 6.73 8.20 -1.61
N LEU A 167 6.26 7.59 -0.52
CA LEU A 167 4.85 7.17 -0.40
C LEU A 167 3.92 8.38 -0.42
N ARG A 168 4.28 9.47 0.26
CA ARG A 168 3.55 10.74 0.21
C ARG A 168 3.45 11.27 -1.21
N SER A 169 4.54 11.19 -1.98
CA SER A 169 4.57 11.57 -3.39
C SER A 169 3.63 10.72 -4.24
N ALA A 170 3.57 9.40 -4.02
CA ALA A 170 2.65 8.52 -4.74
C ALA A 170 1.18 8.91 -4.52
N TYR A 171 0.77 9.14 -3.28
CA TYR A 171 -0.59 9.63 -2.97
C TYR A 171 -0.84 11.03 -3.56
N ARG A 172 0.05 11.98 -3.31
CA ARG A 172 -0.10 13.37 -3.78
C ARG A 172 -0.18 13.47 -5.30
N ASN A 173 0.67 12.73 -6.01
CA ASN A 173 0.65 12.72 -7.47
C ASN A 173 -0.59 12.01 -8.02
N SER A 174 -1.09 10.96 -7.37
CA SER A 174 -2.36 10.33 -7.75
C SER A 174 -3.53 11.29 -7.60
N LEU A 175 -3.63 11.99 -6.47
CA LEU A 175 -4.66 13.00 -6.21
C LEU A 175 -4.56 14.17 -7.20
N ARG A 176 -3.34 14.66 -7.47
CA ARG A 176 -3.13 15.71 -8.48
C ARG A 176 -3.59 15.27 -9.87
N VAL A 177 -3.20 14.07 -10.31
CA VAL A 177 -3.63 13.52 -11.60
C VAL A 177 -5.15 13.39 -11.66
N ALA A 178 -5.81 12.93 -10.60
CA ALA A 178 -7.26 12.84 -10.54
C ALA A 178 -7.94 14.20 -10.68
N LYS A 179 -7.49 15.19 -9.90
CA LYS A 179 -7.96 16.57 -9.96
C LYS A 179 -7.81 17.16 -11.37
N ASP A 180 -6.62 17.02 -11.96
CA ASP A 180 -6.31 17.53 -13.30
C ASP A 180 -7.18 16.88 -14.40
N ASN A 181 -7.81 15.74 -14.12
CA ASN A 181 -8.71 15.01 -15.02
C ASN A 181 -10.19 15.07 -14.58
N ASN A 182 -10.57 16.03 -13.73
CA ASN A 182 -11.95 16.27 -13.28
C ASN A 182 -12.61 15.08 -12.55
N ILE A 183 -11.83 14.19 -11.95
CA ILE A 183 -12.34 13.10 -11.11
C ILE A 183 -12.93 13.71 -9.84
N GLN A 184 -14.14 13.28 -9.45
CA GLN A 184 -14.83 13.73 -8.25
C GLN A 184 -14.75 12.71 -7.11
N TYR A 185 -14.63 11.43 -7.46
CA TYR A 185 -14.57 10.32 -6.52
C TYR A 185 -13.34 9.47 -6.84
N ILE A 186 -12.49 9.26 -5.84
CA ILE A 186 -11.24 8.50 -6.03
C ILE A 186 -11.12 7.41 -4.99
N ALA A 187 -10.73 6.21 -5.38
CA ALA A 187 -10.50 5.09 -4.47
C ALA A 187 -9.07 4.56 -4.51
N PHE A 188 -8.50 4.35 -3.33
CA PHE A 188 -7.17 3.80 -3.13
C PHE A 188 -7.23 2.39 -2.54
N THR A 189 -6.25 1.58 -2.91
CA THR A 189 -5.79 0.48 -2.05
C THR A 189 -4.71 1.00 -1.09
N ALA A 190 -4.32 0.22 -0.09
CA ALA A 190 -3.17 0.55 0.77
C ALA A 190 -1.84 0.40 -0.01
N ILE A 191 -1.39 1.49 -0.63
CA ILE A 191 -0.17 1.52 -1.46
C ILE A 191 1.03 1.05 -0.63
N SER A 192 1.85 0.17 -1.23
CA SER A 192 3.05 -0.45 -0.63
C SER A 192 2.84 -1.39 0.57
N CYS A 193 1.63 -1.56 1.09
CA CYS A 193 1.35 -2.46 2.23
C CYS A 193 1.23 -3.96 1.84
N GLY A 194 1.50 -4.30 0.58
CA GLY A 194 1.58 -5.69 0.11
C GLY A 194 3.02 -6.20 0.12
N VAL A 195 3.45 -6.77 -1.00
CA VAL A 195 4.82 -7.30 -1.19
C VAL A 195 5.93 -6.25 -1.05
N TYR A 196 5.61 -4.95 -1.08
CA TYR A 196 6.56 -3.86 -0.85
C TYR A 196 6.82 -3.58 0.64
N GLY A 197 6.05 -4.20 1.54
CA GLY A 197 6.38 -4.34 2.95
C GLY A 197 6.28 -3.08 3.81
N TYR A 198 5.52 -2.07 3.37
CA TYR A 198 5.35 -0.83 4.16
C TYR A 198 4.52 -1.09 5.43
N PRO A 199 5.00 -0.70 6.63
CA PRO A 199 4.24 -0.85 7.88
C PRO A 199 2.87 -0.15 7.82
N TYR A 200 1.82 -0.84 8.23
CA TYR A 200 0.44 -0.38 8.02
C TYR A 200 0.13 0.94 8.71
N GLU A 201 0.57 1.13 9.97
CA GLU A 201 0.29 2.36 10.72
C GLU A 201 0.98 3.59 10.11
N GLU A 202 2.23 3.43 9.69
CA GLU A 202 2.99 4.49 9.02
C GLU A 202 2.36 4.82 7.66
N ALA A 203 2.02 3.80 6.87
CA ALA A 203 1.37 3.99 5.57
C ALA A 203 0.00 4.67 5.70
N ALA A 204 -0.82 4.28 6.68
CA ALA A 204 -2.11 4.89 6.96
C ALA A 204 -1.95 6.36 7.34
N THR A 205 -0.94 6.68 8.15
CA THR A 205 -0.64 8.06 8.56
C THR A 205 -0.30 8.94 7.36
N VAL A 206 0.59 8.46 6.48
CA VAL A 206 0.94 9.16 5.23
C VAL A 206 -0.28 9.31 4.32
N ALA A 207 -1.06 8.25 4.14
CA ALA A 207 -2.22 8.23 3.25
C ALA A 207 -3.31 9.23 3.67
N ILE A 208 -3.73 9.17 4.94
CA ILE A 208 -4.77 10.04 5.50
C ILE A 208 -4.29 11.49 5.52
N SER A 209 -3.06 11.74 5.98
CA SER A 209 -2.51 13.11 6.03
C SER A 209 -2.43 13.73 4.63
N THR A 210 -2.05 12.95 3.61
CA THR A 210 -2.01 13.43 2.23
C THR A 210 -3.41 13.67 1.67
N ALA A 211 -4.40 12.82 1.98
CA ALA A 211 -5.79 13.03 1.55
C ALA A 211 -6.38 14.33 2.10
N LYS A 212 -6.05 14.71 3.35
CA LYS A 212 -6.47 15.99 3.94
C LYS A 212 -5.97 17.21 3.15
N GLU A 213 -4.81 17.13 2.50
CA GLU A 213 -4.29 18.23 1.67
C GLU A 213 -5.20 18.54 0.47
N PHE A 214 -6.05 17.59 0.06
CA PHE A 214 -6.94 17.67 -1.10
C PHE A 214 -8.43 17.74 -0.71
N ALA A 215 -8.74 18.11 0.52
CA ALA A 215 -10.10 18.12 1.07
C ALA A 215 -11.11 19.04 0.35
N ASN A 216 -10.67 19.89 -0.58
CA ASN A 216 -11.54 20.76 -1.37
C ASN A 216 -11.58 20.39 -2.86
N ASP A 217 -10.87 19.32 -3.25
CA ASP A 217 -10.70 18.93 -4.65
C ASP A 217 -11.60 17.76 -5.07
N PHE A 218 -12.14 17.02 -4.10
CA PHE A 218 -12.96 15.82 -4.32
C PHE A 218 -14.25 15.90 -3.52
N LYS A 219 -15.25 15.10 -3.93
CA LYS A 219 -16.43 14.83 -3.12
C LYS A 219 -16.17 13.70 -2.12
N GLU A 220 -15.47 12.65 -2.56
CA GLU A 220 -15.09 11.54 -1.68
C GLU A 220 -13.73 10.96 -2.04
N VAL A 221 -12.89 10.76 -1.02
CA VAL A 221 -11.62 10.02 -1.12
C VAL A 221 -11.78 8.70 -0.37
N HIS A 222 -11.76 7.59 -1.10
CA HIS A 222 -12.04 6.25 -0.59
C HIS A 222 -10.76 5.45 -0.36
N PHE A 223 -10.78 4.63 0.69
CA PHE A 223 -9.85 3.52 0.89
C PHE A 223 -10.63 2.22 0.90
N VAL A 224 -10.48 1.45 -0.19
CA VAL A 224 -11.12 0.15 -0.38
C VAL A 224 -10.09 -0.93 0.00
N LEU A 225 -10.24 -1.45 1.21
CA LEU A 225 -9.22 -2.28 1.85
C LEU A 225 -9.66 -3.73 1.87
N PHE A 226 -8.84 -4.62 1.32
CA PHE A 226 -9.22 -6.03 1.16
C PHE A 226 -9.03 -6.84 2.46
N LEU A 227 -7.87 -6.66 3.11
CA LEU A 227 -7.51 -7.41 4.32
C LEU A 227 -8.05 -6.73 5.58
N GLU A 228 -8.57 -7.53 6.51
CA GLU A 228 -9.16 -7.06 7.77
C GLU A 228 -8.14 -6.30 8.64
N ASP A 229 -6.91 -6.79 8.75
CA ASP A 229 -5.88 -6.13 9.55
C ASP A 229 -5.54 -4.72 9.01
N ILE A 230 -5.45 -4.57 7.68
CA ILE A 230 -5.21 -3.27 7.04
C ILE A 230 -6.41 -2.35 7.25
N TYR A 231 -7.63 -2.86 7.07
CA TYR A 231 -8.87 -2.12 7.32
C TYR A 231 -8.92 -1.57 8.76
N ASN A 232 -8.64 -2.42 9.74
CA ASN A 232 -8.66 -2.03 11.16
C ASN A 232 -7.62 -0.96 11.47
N VAL A 233 -6.41 -1.07 10.91
CA VAL A 233 -5.36 -0.04 11.08
C VAL A 233 -5.78 1.30 10.47
N TRP A 234 -6.33 1.29 9.25
CA TRP A 234 -6.83 2.52 8.61
C TRP A 234 -7.96 3.17 9.41
N LEU A 235 -8.89 2.35 9.91
CA LEU A 235 -9.98 2.83 10.74
C LEU A 235 -9.49 3.46 12.04
N ASN A 236 -8.60 2.77 12.76
CA ASN A 236 -8.02 3.31 13.99
C ASN A 236 -7.28 4.63 13.72
N LYS A 237 -6.47 4.67 12.65
CA LYS A 237 -5.71 5.88 12.29
C LYS A 237 -6.61 7.03 11.83
N ALA A 238 -7.73 6.75 11.16
CA ALA A 238 -8.71 7.77 10.79
C ALA A 238 -9.36 8.39 12.03
N ASN A 239 -9.78 7.58 13.01
CA ASN A 239 -10.31 8.07 14.29
C ASN A 239 -9.31 8.93 15.08
N GLU A 240 -8.01 8.75 14.86
CA GLU A 240 -6.97 9.56 15.49
C GLU A 240 -6.71 10.89 14.77
N LEU A 241 -6.88 10.94 13.45
CA LEU A 241 -6.40 12.04 12.59
C LEU A 241 -7.49 12.94 12.01
N LEU A 242 -8.74 12.48 11.99
CA LEU A 242 -9.91 13.16 11.38
C LEU A 242 -10.96 13.46 12.45
#